data_AF-A0A4Y3GAH9-F1
#
_entry.id   AF-A0A4Y3GAH9-F1
#
_cell.length_a   1.000
_cell.length_b   1.000
_cell.length_c   1.000
_cell.angle_alpha   90.00
_cell.angle_beta   90.00
_cell.angle_gamma   90.00
#
_symmetry.space_group_name_H-M   'P 1'
#
loop_
_entity.id
_entity.type
_entity.pdbx_description
1 polymer ?
#
loop_
_entity_poly.entity_id
_entity_poly.type
_entity_poly.pdbx_seq_one_letter_code
_entity_poly.pdbx_strand_id
1 'polypeptide(L)'
;MIHPQSLMLLVSVLLFLLTSCRGQIVSSSNNIDSLIHHSNTNQRSPAMGQQMLATIANRDNHDEIELFDLRTNRNIALPNLNQTDVQPISVSIDADAERVAIVRQREGRAELVIYLRSLGSLQQLELNPPGVPRHVSLDATGQFLAVEVSRAGVWQTDLLHLYF
;
A
#
# COMPACT_ATOMS: atom_id res chain seq x y z
N MET A 1 35.43 45.55 -23.39
CA MET A 1 35.44 44.74 -24.63
C MET A 1 35.42 43.28 -24.22
N ILE A 2 34.27 42.60 -24.35
CA ILE A 2 34.12 41.19 -23.98
C ILE A 2 34.78 40.34 -25.07
N HIS A 3 35.75 39.49 -24.71
CA HIS A 3 36.44 38.63 -25.67
C HIS A 3 35.51 37.50 -26.14
N PRO A 4 35.47 37.19 -27.46
CA PRO A 4 34.55 36.21 -28.03
C PRO A 4 34.72 34.79 -27.44
N GLN A 5 35.91 34.47 -26.92
CA GLN A 5 36.21 33.20 -26.26
C GLN A 5 35.48 33.04 -24.92
N SER A 6 35.30 34.11 -24.14
CA SER A 6 34.56 34.05 -22.86
C SER A 6 33.06 33.88 -23.07
N LEU A 7 32.51 34.39 -24.18
CA LEU A 7 31.10 34.21 -24.54
C LEU A 7 30.80 32.74 -24.90
N MET A 8 31.69 32.09 -25.68
CA MET A 8 31.52 30.68 -26.06
C MET A 8 31.59 29.74 -24.85
N LEU A 9 32.49 30.00 -23.89
CA LEU A 9 32.61 29.20 -22.67
C LEU A 9 31.36 29.29 -21.79
N LEU A 10 30.79 30.49 -21.65
CA LEU A 10 29.56 30.70 -20.88
C LEU A 10 28.36 29.99 -21.51
N VAL A 11 28.24 30.04 -22.85
CA VAL A 11 27.17 29.35 -23.59
C VAL A 11 27.31 27.83 -23.48
N SER A 12 28.53 27.30 -23.56
CA SER A 12 28.79 25.85 -23.40
C SER A 12 28.43 25.36 -22.00
N VAL A 13 28.79 26.10 -20.95
CA VAL A 13 28.43 25.77 -19.56
C VAL A 13 26.91 25.84 -19.36
N LEU A 14 26.24 26.85 -19.93
CA LEU A 14 24.78 26.99 -19.86
C LEU A 14 24.07 25.82 -20.56
N LEU A 15 24.57 25.36 -21.71
CA LEU A 15 24.04 24.20 -22.43
C LEU A 15 24.23 22.89 -21.65
N PHE A 16 25.36 22.71 -20.94
CA PHE A 16 25.56 21.54 -20.08
C PHE A 16 24.59 21.52 -18.90
N LEU A 17 24.33 22.67 -18.27
CA LEU A 17 23.37 22.81 -17.16
C LEU A 17 21.91 22.53 -17.57
N LEU A 18 21.56 22.65 -18.86
CA LEU A 18 20.21 22.36 -19.36
C LEU A 18 19.95 20.86 -19.61
N THR A 19 20.98 20.00 -19.59
CA THR A 19 20.83 18.56 -19.88
C THR A 19 20.60 17.69 -18.65
N SER A 20 20.69 18.24 -17.44
CA SER A 20 20.60 17.49 -16.17
C SER A 20 19.17 17.17 -15.70
N CYS A 21 18.13 17.65 -16.38
CA CYS A 21 16.74 17.28 -16.09
C CYS A 21 16.28 16.10 -16.96
N ARG A 22 16.98 14.96 -16.91
CA ARG A 22 16.41 13.70 -17.42
C ARG A 22 15.54 13.08 -16.32
N GLY A 23 14.26 13.39 -16.33
CA GLY A 23 13.27 12.69 -15.51
C GLY A 23 13.21 11.22 -15.94
N GLN A 24 13.28 10.31 -14.97
CA GLN A 24 13.03 8.89 -15.23
C GLN A 24 11.54 8.73 -15.50
N ILE A 25 11.17 8.39 -16.73
CA ILE A 25 9.80 8.02 -17.05
C ILE A 25 9.58 6.62 -16.47
N VAL A 26 8.80 6.54 -15.40
CA VAL A 26 8.30 5.26 -14.88
C VAL A 26 7.11 4.88 -15.75
N SER A 27 7.33 3.93 -16.67
CA SER A 27 6.27 3.43 -17.54
C SER A 27 5.49 2.30 -16.85
N SER A 28 4.18 2.31 -17.05
CA SER A 28 3.29 1.23 -16.59
C SER A 28 3.52 -0.05 -17.40
N SER A 29 3.28 -1.21 -16.78
CA SER A 29 3.44 -2.51 -17.43
C SER A 29 2.12 -2.94 -18.06
N ASN A 30 1.89 -2.55 -19.32
CA ASN A 30 0.62 -2.77 -20.04
C ASN A 30 0.06 -4.22 -19.97
N ASN A 31 0.92 -5.23 -19.85
CA ASN A 31 0.49 -6.63 -19.74
C ASN A 31 -0.05 -7.00 -18.35
N ILE A 32 0.53 -6.43 -17.28
CA ILE A 32 0.12 -6.71 -15.90
C ILE A 32 -1.07 -5.82 -15.53
N ASP A 33 -1.06 -4.57 -15.99
CA ASP A 33 -2.13 -3.62 -15.76
C ASP A 33 -3.45 -4.14 -16.32
N SER A 34 -3.44 -4.71 -17.53
CA SER A 34 -4.66 -5.30 -18.10
C SER A 34 -5.23 -6.42 -17.22
N LEU A 35 -4.38 -7.30 -16.67
CA LEU A 35 -4.78 -8.40 -15.79
C LEU A 35 -5.39 -7.92 -14.46
N ILE A 36 -4.86 -6.83 -13.88
CA ILE A 36 -5.38 -6.22 -12.65
C ILE A 36 -6.67 -5.43 -12.94
N HIS A 37 -6.75 -4.75 -14.08
CA HIS A 37 -7.87 -3.90 -14.50
C HIS A 37 -9.02 -4.66 -15.17
N HIS A 38 -8.93 -5.98 -15.40
CA HIS A 38 -10.02 -6.77 -15.99
C HIS A 38 -11.28 -6.85 -15.12
N SER A 39 -11.23 -6.33 -13.91
CA SER A 39 -12.42 -6.12 -13.10
C SER A 39 -12.85 -4.65 -13.20
N ASN A 40 -14.09 -4.38 -13.59
CA ASN A 40 -14.73 -3.05 -13.61
C ASN A 40 -14.93 -2.50 -12.16
N THR A 41 -13.89 -2.56 -11.35
CA THR A 41 -13.90 -2.29 -9.92
C THR A 41 -13.02 -1.10 -9.64
N ASN A 42 -13.48 -0.23 -8.75
CA ASN A 42 -12.64 0.83 -8.23
C ASN A 42 -11.65 0.22 -7.22
N GLN A 43 -10.34 0.39 -7.43
CA GLN A 43 -9.30 -0.18 -6.56
C GLN A 43 -8.60 0.93 -5.77
N ARG A 44 -8.35 0.68 -4.48
CA ARG A 44 -7.70 1.61 -3.55
C ARG A 44 -6.79 0.88 -2.56
N SER A 45 -6.01 1.64 -1.80
CA SER A 45 -5.07 1.13 -0.78
C SER A 45 -4.13 0.01 -1.32
N PRO A 46 -3.39 0.24 -2.42
CA PRO A 46 -2.47 -0.77 -2.92
C PRO A 46 -1.37 -1.06 -1.89
N ALA A 47 -1.07 -2.34 -1.69
CA ALA A 47 0.03 -2.81 -0.87
C ALA A 47 0.82 -3.88 -1.61
N MET A 48 2.14 -3.73 -1.64
CA MET A 48 3.04 -4.52 -2.48
C MET A 48 3.97 -5.36 -1.61
N GLY A 49 3.97 -6.68 -1.84
CA GLY A 49 4.98 -7.61 -1.36
C GLY A 49 6.06 -7.85 -2.43
N GLN A 50 6.79 -8.96 -2.35
CA GLN A 50 7.79 -9.29 -3.38
C GLN A 50 7.16 -9.65 -4.73
N GLN A 51 6.10 -10.47 -4.70
CA GLN A 51 5.38 -10.97 -5.89
C GLN A 51 3.87 -10.94 -5.72
N MET A 52 3.41 -10.19 -4.71
CA MET A 52 2.02 -10.16 -4.29
C MET A 52 1.55 -8.71 -4.28
N LEU A 53 0.33 -8.49 -4.74
CA LEU A 53 -0.34 -7.20 -4.69
C LEU A 53 -1.66 -7.36 -3.94
N ALA A 54 -1.80 -6.65 -2.83
CA ALA A 54 -3.09 -6.52 -2.15
C ALA A 54 -3.74 -5.18 -2.51
N THR A 55 -5.05 -5.20 -2.73
CA THR A 55 -5.85 -4.00 -2.98
C THR A 55 -7.20 -4.12 -2.26
N ILE A 56 -7.84 -2.99 -2.03
CA ILE A 56 -9.26 -2.94 -1.71
C ILE A 56 -9.99 -2.68 -3.03
N ALA A 57 -10.81 -3.62 -3.48
CA ALA A 57 -11.61 -3.51 -4.70
C ALA A 57 -13.08 -3.32 -4.35
N ASN A 58 -13.72 -2.33 -4.98
CA ASN A 58 -15.17 -2.13 -4.89
C ASN A 58 -15.86 -2.95 -5.99
N ARG A 59 -16.57 -4.02 -5.60
CA ARG A 59 -17.43 -4.85 -6.45
C ARG A 59 -18.88 -4.64 -6.03
N ASP A 60 -19.71 -4.14 -6.93
CA ASP A 60 -21.16 -3.99 -6.70
C ASP A 60 -21.50 -3.25 -5.39
N ASN A 61 -20.77 -2.17 -5.11
CA ASN A 61 -20.91 -1.34 -3.90
C ASN A 61 -20.54 -2.06 -2.58
N HIS A 62 -19.79 -3.16 -2.68
CA HIS A 62 -19.14 -3.84 -1.56
C HIS A 62 -17.62 -3.78 -1.76
N ASP A 63 -16.89 -3.34 -0.73
CA ASP A 63 -15.44 -3.34 -0.77
C ASP A 63 -14.89 -4.66 -0.22
N GLU A 64 -14.01 -5.28 -0.98
CA GLU A 64 -13.34 -6.52 -0.62
C GLU A 64 -11.83 -6.36 -0.72
N ILE A 65 -11.08 -7.08 0.11
CA ILE A 65 -9.63 -7.19 -0.03
C ILE A 65 -9.33 -8.28 -1.07
N GLU A 66 -8.56 -7.92 -2.08
CA GLU A 66 -8.04 -8.84 -3.09
C GLU A 66 -6.55 -9.04 -2.89
N LEU A 67 -6.06 -10.25 -3.14
CA LEU A 67 -4.64 -10.57 -3.14
C LEU A 67 -4.30 -11.23 -4.48
N PHE A 68 -3.46 -10.58 -5.28
CA PHE A 68 -3.06 -11.02 -6.60
C PHE A 68 -1.60 -11.50 -6.58
N ASP A 69 -1.36 -12.72 -7.05
CA ASP A 69 -0.03 -13.25 -7.31
C ASP A 69 0.42 -12.80 -8.70
N LEU A 70 1.43 -11.92 -8.74
CA LEU A 70 1.98 -11.32 -9.96
C LEU A 70 2.82 -12.31 -10.80
N ARG A 71 3.27 -13.41 -10.20
CA ARG A 71 4.02 -14.46 -10.90
C ARG A 71 3.07 -15.40 -11.64
N THR A 72 1.94 -15.74 -11.02
CA THR A 72 0.95 -16.65 -11.63
C THR A 72 -0.22 -15.95 -12.31
N ASN A 73 -0.32 -14.63 -12.14
CA ASN A 73 -1.41 -13.79 -12.64
C ASN A 73 -2.79 -14.25 -12.15
N ARG A 74 -2.92 -14.50 -10.84
CA ARG A 74 -4.15 -15.05 -10.26
C ARG A 74 -4.48 -14.41 -8.92
N ASN A 75 -5.78 -14.30 -8.66
CA ASN A 75 -6.30 -14.01 -7.33
C ASN A 75 -6.09 -15.20 -6.39
N ILE A 76 -5.64 -14.89 -5.18
CA ILE A 76 -5.45 -15.81 -4.07
C ILE A 76 -6.65 -15.68 -3.14
N ALA A 77 -7.22 -16.82 -2.74
CA ALA A 77 -8.33 -16.84 -1.80
C ALA A 77 -7.89 -16.39 -0.40
N LEU A 78 -8.71 -15.56 0.24
CA LEU A 78 -8.53 -15.05 1.60
C LEU A 78 -9.71 -15.50 2.47
N PRO A 79 -9.79 -16.80 2.85
CA PRO A 79 -10.90 -17.30 3.64
C PRO A 79 -11.05 -16.50 4.94
N ASN A 80 -12.30 -16.25 5.33
CA ASN A 80 -12.70 -15.49 6.53
C ASN A 80 -12.37 -13.99 6.53
N LEU A 81 -11.67 -13.47 5.51
CA LEU A 81 -11.23 -12.07 5.50
C LEU A 81 -12.35 -11.10 5.06
N ASN A 82 -12.96 -11.39 3.90
CA ASN A 82 -13.99 -10.55 3.28
C ASN A 82 -15.38 -10.92 3.82
N GLN A 83 -15.67 -10.53 5.06
CA GLN A 83 -16.96 -10.75 5.69
C GLN A 83 -17.94 -9.63 5.32
N THR A 84 -19.22 -9.98 5.14
CA THR A 84 -20.26 -9.05 4.63
C THR A 84 -20.57 -7.89 5.58
N ASP A 85 -20.34 -8.05 6.88
CA ASP A 85 -20.57 -7.05 7.93
C ASP A 85 -19.36 -6.13 8.17
N VAL A 86 -18.32 -6.25 7.34
CA VAL A 86 -17.03 -5.57 7.51
C VAL A 86 -16.71 -4.74 6.29
N GLN A 87 -16.24 -3.52 6.52
CA GLN A 87 -15.83 -2.60 5.48
C GLN A 87 -14.32 -2.31 5.61
N PRO A 88 -13.46 -2.75 4.68
CA PRO A 88 -12.04 -2.45 4.74
C PRO A 88 -11.78 -0.96 4.48
N ILE A 89 -10.77 -0.41 5.16
CA ILE A 89 -10.36 1.00 5.07
C ILE A 89 -8.94 1.09 4.50
N SER A 90 -8.02 0.27 5.02
CA SER A 90 -6.62 0.22 4.60
C SER A 90 -6.09 -1.20 4.75
N VAL A 91 -5.21 -1.61 3.83
CA VAL A 91 -4.54 -2.91 3.82
C VAL A 91 -3.04 -2.73 3.62
N SER A 92 -2.25 -3.59 4.26
CA SER A 92 -0.81 -3.73 4.05
C SER A 92 -0.40 -5.20 4.17
N ILE A 93 0.65 -5.61 3.46
CA ILE A 93 1.13 -6.99 3.42
C ILE A 93 2.64 -7.05 3.69
N ASP A 94 3.10 -8.14 4.28
CA ASP A 94 4.53 -8.44 4.36
C ASP A 94 5.06 -8.93 3.00
N ALA A 95 6.34 -9.27 2.95
CA ALA A 95 7.02 -9.63 1.72
C ALA A 95 6.36 -10.82 0.97
N ASP A 96 5.84 -11.80 1.69
CA ASP A 96 5.25 -13.03 1.15
C ASP A 96 3.71 -13.05 1.18
N ALA A 97 3.11 -11.92 1.60
CA ALA A 97 1.70 -11.79 1.94
C ALA A 97 1.20 -12.91 2.89
N GLU A 98 2.05 -13.36 3.81
CA GLU A 98 1.65 -14.29 4.85
C GLU A 98 0.91 -13.55 5.97
N ARG A 99 1.37 -12.35 6.31
CA ARG A 99 0.69 -11.42 7.21
C ARG A 99 0.04 -10.30 6.41
N VAL A 100 -1.24 -10.08 6.67
CA VAL A 100 -2.01 -8.99 6.08
C VAL A 100 -2.55 -8.10 7.20
N ALA A 101 -2.00 -6.90 7.35
CA ALA A 101 -2.46 -5.91 8.31
C ALA A 101 -3.61 -5.10 7.71
N ILE A 102 -4.69 -4.90 8.48
CA ILE A 102 -5.92 -4.30 7.97
C ILE A 102 -6.49 -3.33 8.98
N VAL A 103 -6.85 -2.14 8.51
CA VAL A 103 -7.82 -1.29 9.18
C VAL A 103 -9.18 -1.54 8.52
N ARG A 104 -10.18 -1.84 9.32
CA ARG A 104 -11.54 -2.11 8.85
C ARG A 104 -12.57 -1.47 9.78
N GLN A 105 -13.78 -1.29 9.28
CA GLN A 105 -14.93 -0.88 10.07
C GLN A 105 -15.85 -2.07 10.29
N ARG A 106 -16.23 -2.32 11.54
CA ARG A 106 -17.25 -3.28 11.95
C ARG A 106 -18.15 -2.61 12.96
N GLU A 107 -19.47 -2.71 12.77
CA GLU A 107 -20.47 -2.11 13.68
C GLU A 107 -20.21 -0.62 14.00
N GLY A 108 -19.76 0.14 12.99
CA GLY A 108 -19.47 1.57 13.12
C GLY A 108 -18.13 1.92 13.79
N ARG A 109 -17.34 0.93 14.23
CA ARG A 109 -16.03 1.13 14.88
C ARG A 109 -14.89 0.73 13.96
N ALA A 110 -13.83 1.54 13.94
CA ALA A 110 -12.59 1.17 13.26
C ALA A 110 -11.79 0.19 14.14
N GLU A 111 -11.39 -0.92 13.55
CA GLU A 111 -10.59 -1.98 14.16
C GLU A 111 -9.25 -2.10 13.42
N LEU A 112 -8.19 -2.37 14.18
CA LEU A 112 -6.92 -2.84 13.63
C LEU A 112 -6.86 -4.36 13.80
N VAL A 113 -6.63 -5.07 12.70
CA VAL A 113 -6.52 -6.54 12.72
C VAL A 113 -5.33 -6.99 11.88
N ILE A 114 -4.87 -8.20 12.16
CA ILE A 114 -3.90 -8.91 11.33
C ILE A 114 -4.49 -10.26 10.92
N TYR A 115 -4.33 -10.59 9.65
CA TYR A 115 -4.71 -11.87 9.08
C TYR A 115 -3.46 -12.70 8.81
N LEU A 116 -3.48 -13.95 9.26
CA LEU A 116 -2.43 -14.93 9.00
C LEU A 116 -2.93 -15.89 7.92
N ARG A 117 -2.34 -15.81 6.72
CA ARG A 117 -2.82 -16.50 5.53
C ARG A 117 -2.70 -18.02 5.63
N SER A 118 -1.60 -18.53 6.20
CA SER A 118 -1.41 -19.98 6.40
C SER A 118 -2.44 -20.59 7.34
N LEU A 119 -2.96 -19.81 8.29
CA LEU A 119 -3.96 -20.25 9.27
C LEU A 119 -5.39 -19.89 8.85
N GLY A 120 -5.56 -19.01 7.87
CA GLY A 120 -6.86 -18.46 7.50
C GLY A 120 -7.55 -17.72 8.66
N SER A 121 -6.76 -17.15 9.59
CA SER A 121 -7.25 -16.62 10.86
C SER A 121 -7.05 -15.12 10.98
N LEU A 122 -8.05 -14.44 11.56
CA LEU A 122 -8.00 -13.02 11.90
C LEU A 122 -7.76 -12.84 13.40
N GLN A 123 -6.83 -11.96 13.75
CA GLN A 123 -6.58 -11.53 15.12
C GLN A 123 -6.69 -10.02 15.23
N GLN A 124 -7.39 -9.54 16.25
CA GLN A 124 -7.45 -8.11 16.57
C GLN A 124 -6.17 -7.65 17.26
N LEU A 125 -5.69 -6.46 16.89
CA LEU A 125 -4.55 -5.79 17.52
C LEU A 125 -5.08 -4.61 18.35
N GLU A 126 -4.81 -4.63 19.65
CA GLU A 126 -5.21 -3.53 20.54
C GLU A 126 -4.15 -2.42 20.55
N LEU A 127 -4.61 -1.18 20.38
CA LEU A 127 -3.76 0.00 20.51
C LEU A 127 -3.76 0.47 21.97
N ASN A 128 -2.57 0.67 22.53
CA ASN A 128 -2.37 1.24 23.85
C ASN A 128 -1.39 2.43 23.78
N PRO A 129 -1.86 3.68 23.95
CA PRO A 129 -3.22 4.06 24.33
C PRO A 129 -4.27 3.84 23.22
N PRO A 130 -5.57 3.69 23.54
CA PRO A 130 -6.62 3.53 22.54
C PRO A 130 -6.69 4.70 21.55
N GLY A 131 -7.16 4.43 20.33
CA GLY A 131 -7.33 5.42 19.27
C GLY A 131 -8.09 4.87 18.07
N VAL A 132 -8.39 5.73 17.10
CA VAL A 132 -9.11 5.35 15.87
C VAL A 132 -8.10 5.17 14.73
N PRO A 133 -7.76 3.92 14.33
CA PRO A 133 -6.84 3.67 13.22
C PRO A 133 -7.49 4.04 11.87
N ARG A 134 -6.68 4.45 10.89
CA ARG A 134 -7.14 4.68 9.51
C ARG A 134 -6.22 4.16 8.41
N HIS A 135 -4.93 4.00 8.69
CA HIS A 135 -3.94 3.57 7.70
C HIS A 135 -2.89 2.67 8.34
N VAL A 136 -2.38 1.71 7.58
CA VAL A 136 -1.37 0.75 8.02
C VAL A 136 -0.24 0.60 7.00
N SER A 137 0.97 0.39 7.49
CA SER A 137 2.12 -0.01 6.70
C SER A 137 2.91 -1.07 7.46
N LEU A 138 2.88 -2.29 6.96
CA LEU A 138 3.61 -3.43 7.48
C LEU A 138 4.98 -3.49 6.79
N ASP A 139 6.02 -3.82 7.54
CA ASP A 139 7.35 -4.00 6.98
C ASP A 139 7.47 -5.35 6.24
N ALA A 140 8.54 -5.50 5.45
CA ALA A 140 8.78 -6.71 4.67
C ALA A 140 8.90 -7.98 5.52
N THR A 141 9.40 -7.88 6.75
CA THR A 141 9.52 -9.05 7.66
C THR A 141 8.20 -9.39 8.37
N GLY A 142 7.22 -8.48 8.31
CA GLY A 142 5.95 -8.57 9.01
C GLY A 142 6.09 -8.44 10.54
N GLN A 143 7.20 -7.92 11.05
CA GLN A 143 7.45 -7.73 12.49
C GLN A 143 7.07 -6.33 12.97
N PHE A 144 7.16 -5.33 12.09
CA PHE A 144 6.91 -3.93 12.43
C PHE A 144 5.74 -3.39 11.64
N LEU A 145 4.75 -2.86 12.36
CA LEU A 145 3.55 -2.27 11.78
C LEU A 145 3.46 -0.81 12.18
N ALA A 146 3.57 0.09 11.20
CA ALA A 146 3.24 1.49 11.35
C ALA A 146 1.72 1.67 11.20
N VAL A 147 1.10 2.40 12.13
CA VAL A 147 -0.34 2.64 12.15
C VAL A 147 -0.60 4.13 12.27
N GLU A 148 -1.39 4.68 11.35
CA GLU A 148 -1.92 6.03 11.51
C GLU A 148 -3.20 6.00 12.33
N VAL A 149 -3.22 6.75 13.42
CA VAL A 149 -4.24 6.69 14.46
C VAL A 149 -4.60 8.08 14.96
N SER A 150 -5.90 8.33 15.15
CA SER A 150 -6.39 9.56 15.77
C SER A 150 -6.60 9.38 17.26
N ARG A 151 -6.07 10.31 18.04
CA ARG A 151 -6.31 10.45 19.49
C ARG A 151 -6.63 11.90 19.81
N ALA A 152 -7.78 12.12 20.45
CA ALA A 152 -8.28 13.47 20.76
C ALA A 152 -8.30 14.43 19.54
N GLY A 153 -8.59 13.89 18.35
CA GLY A 153 -8.64 14.67 17.10
C GLY A 153 -7.28 14.93 16.43
N VAL A 154 -6.18 14.44 17.00
CA VAL A 154 -4.83 14.56 16.44
C VAL A 154 -4.43 13.26 15.78
N TRP A 155 -4.01 13.33 14.51
CA TRP A 155 -3.44 12.20 13.79
C TRP A 155 -1.97 12.00 14.19
N GLN A 156 -1.64 10.76 14.52
CA GLN A 156 -0.32 10.33 14.98
C GLN A 156 0.05 9.03 14.26
N THR A 157 1.34 8.70 14.29
CA THR A 157 1.84 7.41 13.81
C THR A 157 2.37 6.61 15.00
N ASP A 158 1.84 5.42 15.20
CA ASP A 158 2.37 4.44 16.15
C ASP A 158 3.21 3.40 15.39
N LEU A 159 4.25 2.89 16.05
CA LEU A 159 5.02 1.74 15.57
C LEU A 159 4.79 0.57 16.53
N LEU A 160 4.20 -0.51 16.02
CA LEU A 160 3.91 -1.73 16.77
C LEU A 160 4.93 -2.79 16.40
N HIS A 161 5.43 -3.50 17.42
CA HIS A 161 6.23 -4.71 17.23
C HIS A 161 5.33 -5.93 17.44
N LEU A 162 5.31 -6.83 16.47
CA LEU A 162 4.41 -7.96 16.40
C LEU A 162 5.15 -9.25 16.82
N TYR A 163 4.70 -9.88 17.91
CA TYR A 163 5.27 -11.10 18.46
C TYR A 163 4.35 -12.27 18.11
N PHE A 164 4.58 -12.96 16.99
CA PHE A 164 3.88 -14.20 16.64
C PHE A 164 4.90 -15.32 16.44
#